data_AF-A0A7V1MKD7-F1
#
_entry.id   AF-A0A7V1MKD7-F1
#
_cell.length_a   1.000
_cell.length_b   1.000
_cell.length_c   1.000
_cell.angle_alpha   90.00
_cell.angle_beta   90.00
_cell.angle_gamma   90.00
#
_symmetry.space_group_name_H-M   'P 1'
#
loop_
_entity.id
_entity.type
_entity.pdbx_description
1 polymer ?
#
loop_
_entity_poly.entity_id
_entity_poly.type
_entity_poly.pdbx_seq_one_letter_code
_entity_poly.pdbx_strand_id
1 'polypeptide(L)'
;MKHFFWITAFAVVGVVALQAQKSNAPAPDRLPANWRNWTHITTGVIYSDQHPLFDPFGGVHHIYANAKAASVYRNNGKQFPDGSAIVFVLYEAKDAGGTYVAGKKKVTAIMVKDSKRYSRSYGWGWQAWDASGKRLVTNPVEQCANCHLAQKERDMVFSQWVP
;
A
#
# COMPACT_ATOMS: atom_id res chain seq x y z
N MET A 1 42.63 -47.57 -36.68
CA MET A 1 41.18 -47.29 -36.55
C MET A 1 41.05 -46.06 -35.68
N LYS A 2 40.68 -44.93 -36.27
CA LYS A 2 40.71 -43.60 -35.65
C LYS A 2 39.40 -43.39 -34.88
N HIS A 3 39.44 -43.37 -33.54
CA HIS A 3 38.28 -43.04 -32.71
C HIS A 3 38.25 -41.53 -32.45
N PHE A 4 37.27 -40.87 -33.04
CA PHE A 4 36.93 -39.46 -32.85
C PHE A 4 36.15 -39.34 -31.52
N PHE A 5 36.74 -38.71 -30.51
CA PHE A 5 36.03 -38.35 -29.27
C PHE A 5 35.20 -37.08 -29.52
N TRP A 6 33.87 -37.22 -29.48
CA TRP A 6 32.95 -36.07 -29.44
C TRP A 6 32.74 -35.67 -27.98
N ILE A 7 33.15 -34.47 -27.61
CA ILE A 7 32.83 -33.84 -26.32
C ILE A 7 31.51 -33.08 -26.52
N THR A 8 30.41 -33.62 -26.00
CA THR A 8 29.14 -32.89 -25.88
C THR A 8 29.19 -32.01 -24.63
N ALA A 9 29.30 -30.70 -24.82
CA ALA A 9 29.18 -29.72 -23.75
C ALA A 9 27.70 -29.57 -23.35
N PHE A 10 27.33 -30.08 -22.17
CA PHE A 10 26.05 -29.76 -21.54
C PHE A 10 26.13 -28.36 -20.93
N ALA A 11 25.49 -27.38 -21.58
CA ALA A 11 25.24 -26.08 -20.98
C ALA A 11 24.16 -26.24 -19.90
N VAL A 12 24.56 -26.27 -18.64
CA VAL A 12 23.65 -26.18 -17.50
C VAL A 12 23.15 -24.74 -17.43
N VAL A 13 21.97 -24.49 -17.99
CA VAL A 13 21.24 -23.23 -17.76
C VAL A 13 20.70 -23.27 -16.33
N GLY A 14 21.41 -22.61 -15.42
CA GLY A 14 20.99 -22.46 -14.03
C GLY A 14 19.72 -21.62 -13.95
N VAL A 15 18.60 -22.26 -13.57
CA VAL A 15 17.37 -21.57 -13.18
C VAL A 15 17.64 -20.89 -11.83
N VAL A 16 17.88 -19.58 -11.84
CA VAL A 16 17.94 -18.78 -10.61
C VAL A 16 16.51 -18.60 -10.12
N ALA A 17 16.15 -19.36 -9.08
CA ALA A 17 14.94 -19.13 -8.32
C ALA A 17 15.07 -17.78 -7.59
N LEU A 18 14.32 -16.75 -8.02
CA LEU A 18 14.14 -15.51 -7.27
C LEU A 18 13.39 -15.82 -5.96
N GLN A 19 14.13 -16.07 -4.89
CA GLN A 19 13.57 -16.03 -3.55
C GLN A 19 13.34 -14.57 -3.18
N ALA A 20 12.08 -14.22 -2.90
CA ALA A 20 11.71 -12.89 -2.42
C ALA A 20 12.50 -12.56 -1.14
N GLN A 21 13.48 -11.68 -1.27
CA GLN A 21 14.34 -11.27 -0.18
C GLN A 21 13.49 -10.40 0.76
N LYS A 22 13.27 -10.86 2.00
CA LYS A 22 12.56 -10.06 3.02
C LYS A 22 13.28 -8.71 3.14
N SER A 23 12.60 -7.64 2.76
CA SER A 23 13.13 -6.28 2.90
C SER A 23 13.36 -5.94 4.36
N ASN A 24 14.55 -5.43 4.66
CA ASN A 24 14.89 -4.87 5.97
C ASN A 24 14.38 -3.42 6.13
N ALA A 25 13.43 -2.96 5.30
CA ALA A 25 12.82 -1.64 5.46
C ALA A 25 11.85 -1.66 6.66
N PRO A 26 11.96 -0.72 7.60
CA PRO A 26 11.06 -0.68 8.75
C PRO A 26 9.64 -0.34 8.33
N ALA A 27 8.67 -0.92 9.03
CA ALA A 27 7.25 -0.65 8.85
C ALA A 27 6.65 -0.08 10.14
N PRO A 28 5.54 0.66 10.09
CA PRO A 28 4.72 0.90 11.27
C PRO A 28 4.32 -0.44 11.93
N ASP A 29 4.38 -0.48 13.26
CA ASP A 29 4.08 -1.70 14.03
C ASP A 29 2.66 -1.73 14.59
N ARG A 30 2.00 -0.56 14.64
CA ARG A 30 0.63 -0.42 15.14
C ARG A 30 -0.12 0.68 14.39
N LEU A 31 -1.44 0.53 14.37
CA LEU A 31 -2.36 1.58 13.96
C LEU A 31 -2.62 2.52 15.15
N PRO A 32 -2.57 3.86 15.00
CA PRO A 32 -2.89 4.79 16.08
C PRO A 32 -4.33 4.64 16.54
N ALA A 33 -4.58 4.37 17.82
CA ALA A 33 -5.93 4.00 18.31
C ALA A 33 -7.03 5.03 17.98
N ASN A 34 -6.69 6.31 17.90
CA ASN A 34 -7.60 7.41 17.62
C ASN A 34 -7.74 7.76 16.12
N TRP A 35 -7.24 6.93 15.20
CA TRP A 35 -7.25 7.24 13.76
C TRP A 35 -8.65 7.51 13.20
N ARG A 36 -9.70 6.92 13.79
CA ARG A 36 -11.10 7.16 13.37
C ARG A 36 -11.58 8.57 13.67
N ASN A 37 -10.91 9.29 14.56
CA ASN A 37 -11.23 10.68 14.88
C ASN A 37 -10.39 11.66 14.04
N TRP A 38 -9.59 11.15 13.11
CA TRP A 38 -8.82 11.98 12.19
C TRP A 38 -9.73 12.57 11.11
N THR A 39 -9.20 13.53 10.36
CA THR A 39 -9.98 14.16 9.28
C THR A 39 -10.21 13.13 8.17
N HIS A 40 -11.47 12.85 7.86
CA HIS A 40 -11.84 12.12 6.65
C HIS A 40 -11.49 12.97 5.42
N ILE A 41 -10.71 12.42 4.50
CA ILE A 41 -10.17 13.11 3.33
C ILE A 41 -11.00 12.86 2.08
N THR A 42 -11.38 11.60 1.85
CA THR A 42 -12.15 11.20 0.67
C THR A 42 -12.65 9.77 0.83
N THR A 43 -13.67 9.42 0.06
CA THR A 43 -14.19 8.07 -0.10
C THR A 43 -14.05 7.65 -1.56
N GLY A 44 -13.63 6.41 -1.78
CA GLY A 44 -13.61 5.80 -3.11
C GLY A 44 -14.32 4.46 -3.10
N VAL A 45 -14.82 4.05 -4.27
CA VAL A 45 -15.46 2.74 -4.46
C VAL A 45 -14.84 2.06 -5.68
N ILE A 46 -14.36 0.83 -5.50
CA ILE A 46 -13.96 -0.05 -6.60
C ILE A 46 -15.04 -1.13 -6.69
N TYR A 47 -16.02 -0.93 -7.58
CA TYR A 47 -17.25 -1.73 -7.63
C TYR A 47 -17.27 -2.82 -8.71
N SER A 48 -16.27 -2.84 -9.60
CA SER A 48 -16.26 -3.73 -10.77
C SER A 48 -14.87 -4.35 -10.99
N ASP A 49 -14.87 -5.61 -11.42
CA ASP A 49 -13.71 -6.39 -11.85
C ASP A 49 -12.95 -5.80 -13.05
N GLN A 50 -13.55 -4.84 -13.76
CA GLN A 50 -12.86 -4.05 -14.80
C GLN A 50 -11.73 -3.20 -14.23
N HIS A 51 -11.77 -2.88 -12.93
CA HIS A 51 -10.68 -2.18 -12.27
C HIS A 51 -9.57 -3.17 -11.87
N PRO A 52 -8.29 -2.94 -12.23
CA PRO A 52 -7.21 -3.90 -11.98
C PRO A 52 -6.93 -4.17 -10.49
N LEU A 53 -7.42 -3.30 -9.61
CA LEU A 53 -7.34 -3.46 -8.15
C LEU A 53 -8.62 -4.01 -7.51
N PHE A 54 -9.58 -4.53 -8.27
CA PHE A 54 -10.83 -5.05 -7.72
C PHE A 54 -10.64 -6.25 -6.80
N ASP A 55 -9.77 -7.20 -7.15
CA ASP A 55 -9.50 -8.36 -6.29
C ASP A 55 -8.93 -7.94 -4.91
N PRO A 56 -7.83 -7.16 -4.83
CA PRO A 56 -7.27 -6.75 -3.53
C PRO A 56 -8.09 -5.66 -2.83
N PHE A 57 -8.69 -4.73 -3.56
CA PHE A 57 -9.26 -3.49 -3.01
C PHE A 57 -10.71 -3.19 -3.41
N GLY A 58 -11.41 -4.16 -4.01
CA GLY A 58 -12.83 -4.08 -4.30
C GLY A 58 -13.66 -3.82 -3.05
N GLY A 59 -14.60 -2.88 -3.15
CA GLY A 59 -15.42 -2.39 -2.05
C GLY A 59 -15.36 -0.86 -1.89
N VAL A 60 -15.78 -0.39 -0.72
CA VAL A 60 -15.76 1.03 -0.35
C VAL A 60 -14.61 1.31 0.60
N HIS A 61 -13.79 2.30 0.30
CA HIS A 61 -12.69 2.70 1.15
C HIS A 61 -12.76 4.16 1.53
N HIS A 62 -12.29 4.44 2.74
CA HIS A 62 -12.20 5.78 3.29
C HIS A 62 -10.74 6.11 3.59
N ILE A 63 -10.36 7.33 3.29
CA ILE A 63 -9.05 7.87 3.62
C ILE A 63 -9.20 8.82 4.80
N TYR A 64 -8.37 8.64 5.82
CA TYR A 64 -8.27 9.53 6.97
C TYR A 64 -6.86 10.05 7.10
N ALA A 65 -6.70 11.28 7.57
CA ALA A 65 -5.38 11.88 7.74
C ALA A 65 -5.28 12.62 9.07
N ASN A 66 -4.14 12.44 9.75
CA ASN A 66 -3.86 13.18 10.97
C ASN A 66 -3.77 14.70 10.70
N ALA A 67 -3.74 15.52 11.75
CA ALA A 67 -3.79 16.97 11.62
C ALA A 67 -2.73 17.55 10.66
N LYS A 68 -1.50 17.00 10.68
CA LYS A 68 -0.41 17.41 9.78
C LYS A 68 -0.75 17.13 8.31
N ALA A 69 -1.11 15.88 7.99
CA ALA A 69 -1.45 15.50 6.63
C ALA A 69 -2.75 16.20 6.14
N ALA A 70 -3.75 16.33 7.01
CA ALA A 70 -5.00 17.03 6.70
C ALA A 70 -4.77 18.51 6.33
N SER A 71 -3.82 19.19 6.98
CA SER A 71 -3.44 20.56 6.61
C SER A 71 -2.88 20.62 5.18
N VAL A 72 -2.03 19.67 4.80
CA VAL A 72 -1.50 19.59 3.42
C VAL A 72 -2.63 19.36 2.42
N TYR A 73 -3.55 18.43 2.69
CA TYR A 73 -4.71 18.16 1.85
C TYR A 73 -5.57 19.41 1.62
N ARG A 74 -5.96 20.10 2.70
CA ARG A 74 -6.84 21.28 2.63
C ARG A 74 -6.21 22.46 1.88
N ASN A 75 -4.89 22.57 1.90
CA ASN A 75 -4.15 23.60 1.18
C ASN A 75 -3.74 23.18 -0.23
N ASN A 76 -4.24 22.05 -0.74
CA ASN A 76 -3.85 21.46 -2.02
C ASN A 76 -2.32 21.28 -2.16
N GLY A 77 -1.64 21.02 -1.04
CA GLY A 77 -0.22 20.78 -0.98
C GLY A 77 0.16 19.42 -1.56
N LYS A 78 1.39 19.30 -2.05
CA LYS A 78 1.91 18.08 -2.69
C LYS A 78 2.96 17.34 -1.85
N GLN A 79 3.49 18.00 -0.82
CA GLN A 79 4.59 17.49 0.00
C GLN A 79 4.13 17.35 1.44
N PHE A 80 4.30 16.16 2.01
CA PHE A 80 3.86 15.88 3.37
C PHE A 80 5.06 15.95 4.34
N PRO A 81 4.99 16.76 5.41
CA PRO A 81 6.07 16.87 6.38
C PRO A 81 6.17 15.60 7.25
N ASP A 82 7.35 15.36 7.84
CA ASP A 82 7.56 14.26 8.79
C ASP A 82 6.54 14.31 9.95
N GLY A 83 6.05 13.12 10.32
CA GLY A 83 4.95 12.90 11.23
C GLY A 83 3.56 12.98 10.58
N SER A 84 3.47 13.22 9.26
CA SER A 84 2.23 13.02 8.51
C SER A 84 1.82 11.55 8.53
N ALA A 85 0.54 11.27 8.72
CA ALA A 85 0.02 9.90 8.70
C ALA A 85 -1.33 9.85 7.99
N ILE A 86 -1.48 8.87 7.11
CA ILE A 86 -2.68 8.65 6.29
C ILE A 86 -3.11 7.20 6.48
N VAL A 87 -4.37 7.01 6.84
CA VAL A 87 -5.00 5.70 6.99
C VAL A 87 -5.97 5.46 5.85
N PHE A 88 -5.83 4.31 5.22
CA PHE A 88 -6.80 3.74 4.29
C PHE A 88 -7.56 2.64 5.04
N VAL A 89 -8.88 2.66 5.01
CA VAL A 89 -9.69 1.56 5.52
C VAL A 89 -10.66 1.10 4.44
N LEU A 90 -10.70 -0.21 4.21
CA LEU A 90 -11.54 -0.83 3.20
C LEU A 90 -12.62 -1.69 3.85
N TYR A 91 -13.83 -1.55 3.32
CA TYR A 91 -14.99 -2.35 3.65
C TYR A 91 -15.56 -3.00 2.39
N GLU A 92 -16.32 -4.07 2.59
CA GLU A 92 -17.24 -4.56 1.55
C GLU A 92 -18.20 -3.44 1.13
N ALA A 93 -18.48 -3.32 -0.16
CA ALA A 93 -19.62 -2.54 -0.65
C ALA A 93 -20.85 -3.45 -0.64
N LYS A 94 -21.67 -3.35 0.40
CA LYS A 94 -22.84 -4.20 0.59
C LYS A 94 -24.07 -3.52 -0.01
N ASP A 95 -24.76 -4.19 -0.92
CA ASP A 95 -26.10 -3.76 -1.36
C ASP A 95 -27.09 -3.94 -0.20
N ALA A 96 -27.74 -2.84 0.18
CA ALA A 96 -28.76 -2.75 1.21
C ALA A 96 -30.08 -2.23 0.61
N GLY A 97 -30.55 -2.88 -0.46
CA GLY A 97 -31.83 -2.58 -1.09
C GLY A 97 -31.76 -1.41 -2.06
N GLY A 98 -30.75 -1.42 -2.94
CA GLY A 98 -30.51 -0.35 -3.92
C GLY A 98 -29.63 0.79 -3.41
N THR A 99 -29.09 0.67 -2.19
CA THR A 99 -28.07 1.58 -1.64
C THR A 99 -26.84 0.76 -1.25
N TYR A 100 -25.66 1.17 -1.69
CA TYR A 100 -24.43 0.57 -1.19
C TYR A 100 -24.03 1.17 0.15
N VAL A 101 -23.83 0.32 1.16
CA VAL A 101 -23.32 0.69 2.48
C VAL A 101 -22.03 -0.06 2.79
N ALA A 102 -21.22 0.49 3.69
CA ALA A 102 -20.04 -0.20 4.19
C ALA A 102 -20.45 -1.47 4.98
N GLY A 103 -19.97 -2.63 4.52
CA GLY A 103 -20.16 -3.92 5.16
C GLY A 103 -19.02 -4.29 6.11
N LYS A 104 -18.56 -5.54 6.08
CA LYS A 104 -17.45 -5.97 6.94
C LYS A 104 -16.16 -5.26 6.53
N LYS A 105 -15.34 -4.91 7.53
CA LYS A 105 -14.00 -4.37 7.32
C LYS A 105 -13.12 -5.46 6.70
N LYS A 106 -12.47 -5.16 5.58
CA LYS A 106 -11.52 -6.06 4.91
C LYS A 106 -10.09 -5.80 5.38
N VAL A 107 -9.65 -4.54 5.27
CA VAL A 107 -8.26 -4.14 5.50
C VAL A 107 -8.22 -2.76 6.17
N THR A 108 -7.22 -2.53 7.00
CA THR A 108 -6.79 -1.19 7.40
C THR A 108 -5.31 -1.02 7.12
N ALA A 109 -4.94 -0.03 6.32
CA ALA A 109 -3.57 0.28 5.96
C ALA A 109 -3.19 1.68 6.44
N ILE A 110 -1.92 1.88 6.71
CA ILE A 110 -1.36 3.18 7.11
C ILE A 110 -0.06 3.45 6.36
N MET A 111 0.11 4.71 5.97
CA MET A 111 1.40 5.26 5.59
C MET A 111 1.80 6.39 6.55
N VAL A 112 3.06 6.38 7.01
CA VAL A 112 3.61 7.37 7.95
C VAL A 112 4.86 8.01 7.37
N LYS A 113 4.90 9.34 7.28
CA LYS A 113 6.08 10.07 6.83
C LYS A 113 7.08 10.18 7.96
N ASP A 114 8.28 9.66 7.73
CA ASP A 114 9.47 9.90 8.54
C ASP A 114 10.67 9.64 7.64
N SER A 115 11.19 10.74 7.07
CA SER A 115 12.26 10.74 6.07
C SER A 115 13.51 9.98 6.51
N LYS A 116 13.81 10.00 7.82
CA LYS A 116 14.98 9.32 8.39
C LYS A 116 14.69 7.86 8.66
N ARG A 117 13.62 7.57 9.42
CA ARG A 117 13.26 6.21 9.83
C ARG A 117 12.94 5.33 8.63
N TYR A 118 12.23 5.86 7.64
CA TYR A 118 11.75 5.12 6.47
C TYR A 118 12.53 5.44 5.19
N SER A 119 13.79 5.85 5.31
CA SER A 119 14.69 6.16 4.19
C SER A 119 14.77 5.03 3.14
N ARG A 120 14.74 3.77 3.58
CA ARG A 120 14.77 2.57 2.70
C ARG A 120 13.46 2.33 1.93
N SER A 121 12.40 3.05 2.24
CA SER A 121 11.10 2.99 1.57
C SER A 121 10.62 4.39 1.17
N TYR A 122 11.57 5.20 0.69
CA TYR A 122 11.34 6.55 0.12
C TYR A 122 10.74 7.55 1.13
N GLY A 123 11.10 7.42 2.40
CA GLY A 123 10.67 8.32 3.48
C GLY A 123 9.27 8.04 4.03
N TRP A 124 8.62 6.98 3.55
CA TRP A 124 7.30 6.54 4.01
C TRP A 124 7.36 5.13 4.58
N GLY A 125 6.78 4.95 5.76
CA GLY A 125 6.58 3.63 6.37
C GLY A 125 5.22 3.09 5.99
N TRP A 126 5.15 1.81 5.58
CA TRP A 126 3.94 1.18 5.05
C TRP A 126 3.56 -0.05 5.87
N GLN A 127 2.31 -0.14 6.31
CA GLN A 127 1.78 -1.36 6.95
C GLN A 127 0.28 -1.50 6.66
N ALA A 128 -0.20 -2.74 6.68
CA ALA A 128 -1.61 -3.05 6.62
C ALA A 128 -1.96 -4.20 7.56
N TRP A 129 -3.21 -4.22 8.01
CA TRP A 129 -3.77 -5.27 8.85
C TRP A 129 -5.06 -5.77 8.24
N ASP A 130 -5.28 -7.09 8.31
CA ASP A 130 -6.56 -7.68 7.94
C ASP A 130 -7.66 -7.36 8.96
N ALA A 131 -8.86 -7.90 8.73
CA ALA A 131 -10.01 -7.74 9.61
C ALA A 131 -9.72 -8.16 11.07
N SER A 132 -8.89 -9.19 11.26
CA SER A 132 -8.52 -9.75 12.57
C SER A 132 -7.41 -8.97 13.28
N GLY A 133 -6.74 -8.04 12.58
CA GLY A 133 -5.61 -7.30 13.12
C GLY A 133 -4.26 -7.98 12.89
N LYS A 134 -4.19 -9.00 12.03
CA LYS A 134 -2.92 -9.61 11.62
C LYS A 134 -2.21 -8.71 10.60
N ARG A 135 -0.90 -8.51 10.78
CA ARG A 135 -0.05 -7.74 9.85
C ARG A 135 0.03 -8.42 8.49
N LEU A 136 -0.04 -7.62 7.43
CA LEU A 136 -0.01 -8.07 6.04
C LEU A 136 1.29 -7.69 5.32
N VAL A 137 1.90 -6.55 5.67
CA VAL A 137 3.10 -6.08 4.96
C VAL A 137 4.35 -6.71 5.55
N THR A 138 5.05 -7.46 4.70
CA THR A 138 6.34 -8.12 5.00
C THR A 138 7.50 -7.53 4.19
N ASN A 139 7.21 -6.87 3.07
CA ASN A 139 8.17 -6.11 2.29
C ASN A 139 7.56 -4.75 1.89
N PRO A 140 7.77 -3.68 2.68
CA PRO A 140 7.16 -2.37 2.44
C PRO A 140 7.50 -1.74 1.09
N VAL A 141 8.68 -2.07 0.54
CA VAL A 141 9.15 -1.49 -0.72
C VAL A 141 8.39 -2.11 -1.89
N GLU A 142 8.42 -3.44 -1.99
CA GLU A 142 7.79 -4.18 -3.09
C GLU A 142 6.26 -4.13 -3.02
N GLN A 143 5.68 -4.28 -1.83
CA GLN A 143 4.23 -4.43 -1.66
C GLN A 143 3.48 -3.09 -1.65
N CYS A 144 4.16 -1.97 -1.38
CA CYS A 144 3.49 -0.67 -1.21
C CYS A 144 4.23 0.44 -1.94
N ALA A 145 5.48 0.71 -1.57
CA ALA A 145 6.19 1.91 -2.02
C ALA A 145 6.33 1.96 -3.55
N ASN A 146 6.67 0.85 -4.20
CA ASN A 146 6.86 0.80 -5.65
C ASN A 146 5.61 1.19 -6.46
N CYS A 147 4.42 0.73 -6.05
CA CYS A 147 3.16 1.15 -6.67
C CYS A 147 2.91 2.65 -6.44
N HIS A 148 3.21 3.13 -5.24
CA HIS A 148 3.04 4.53 -4.86
C HIS A 148 4.04 5.50 -5.50
N LEU A 149 5.17 5.01 -6.05
CA LEU A 149 6.11 5.84 -6.82
C LEU A 149 5.48 6.46 -8.08
N ALA A 150 4.38 5.89 -8.59
CA ALA A 150 3.60 6.50 -9.65
C ALA A 150 3.08 7.91 -9.28
N GLN A 151 3.00 8.24 -7.99
CA GLN A 151 2.63 9.55 -7.46
C GLN A 151 3.82 10.32 -6.86
N LYS A 152 5.05 10.09 -7.33
CA LYS A 152 6.26 10.76 -6.79
C LYS A 152 6.14 12.30 -6.71
N GLU A 153 5.48 12.92 -7.69
CA GLU A 153 5.29 14.39 -7.75
C GLU A 153 4.30 14.91 -6.69
N ARG A 154 3.57 14.01 -6.04
CA ARG A 154 2.64 14.26 -4.94
C ARG A 154 3.04 13.50 -3.69
N ASP A 155 4.35 13.32 -3.51
CA ASP A 155 4.95 12.64 -2.37
C ASP A 155 4.34 11.25 -2.13
N MET A 156 4.13 10.50 -3.22
CA MET A 156 3.65 9.12 -3.22
C MET A 156 2.20 8.95 -2.72
N VAL A 157 1.41 10.03 -2.69
CA VAL A 157 0.01 10.02 -2.23
C VAL A 157 -0.95 10.15 -3.41
N PHE A 158 -1.85 9.17 -3.58
CA PHE A 158 -2.89 9.20 -4.62
C PHE A 158 -4.08 10.09 -4.26
N SER A 159 -4.55 10.02 -3.00
CA SER A 159 -5.76 10.71 -2.55
C SER A 159 -5.68 12.23 -2.72
N GLN A 160 -6.85 12.84 -2.87
CA GLN A 160 -7.05 14.28 -2.93
C GLN A 160 -8.13 14.66 -1.92
N TRP A 161 -8.09 15.91 -1.47
CA TRP A 161 -9.11 16.46 -0.58
C TRP A 161 -10.45 16.53 -1.32
N VAL A 162 -11.46 15.86 -0.77
CA VAL A 162 -12.87 15.99 -1.18
C VAL A 162 -13.65 16.39 0.07
N PRO A 163 -13.98 17.70 0.22
CA PRO A 163 -14.73 18.19 1.37
C PRO A 163 -16.14 17.61 1.46
#